data_AF-A0A6P6F1W2-F1
#
_entry.id   AF-A0A6P6F1W2-F1
#
_cell.length_a   1.000
_cell.length_b   1.000
_cell.length_c   1.000
_cell.angle_alpha   90.00
_cell.angle_beta   90.00
_cell.angle_gamma   90.00
#
_symmetry.space_group_name_H-M   'P 1'
#
loop_
_entity.id
_entity.type
_entity.pdbx_description
1 polymer ?
#
loop_
_entity_poly.entity_id
_entity_poly.type
_entity_poly.pdbx_seq_one_letter_code
_entity_poly.pdbx_strand_id
1 'polypeptide(L)'
;METPPVSPLRQKDISQPQQQWEKESQENLDSTTQFRQQPGDPPTETFELGVSPDPARRNIENPHDTANSVAGLGGDSDKSHESACEMPATPQASDVWYCPDGSFVKKIISRGHGLDKPKLGSRCRILAFGFPFGSELPEGWTELTVGVGPWRDENWGELIEKCLESMCQGEEAELQLPGHSGPPVRLTLDSFTQGRDSWELKSSEKEALAREERARGTELFRAGNPAGAARCYGRALRLLLTLPPPGPPERTVLHANLAACQLLLGQPRLAAQNCDRVLEREPDHLKALYRRGIAQAALGNLDKATADLKKVLAVDPKNRAAQEELGKVVIEGKKQDAGLAQGLRKMFG
;
A
#
# COMPACT_ATOMS: atom_id res chain seq x y z
N MET A 1 55.81 37.16 -35.62
CA MET A 1 54.80 37.06 -34.55
C MET A 1 54.02 35.78 -34.83
N GLU A 2 54.37 34.72 -34.12
CA GLU A 2 53.87 33.35 -34.35
C GLU A 2 52.73 33.01 -33.41
N THR A 3 51.74 32.27 -33.93
CA THR A 3 50.55 31.75 -33.24
C THR A 3 50.88 30.52 -32.37
N PRO A 4 50.21 30.32 -31.21
CA PRO A 4 50.43 29.14 -30.36
C PRO A 4 49.57 27.94 -30.81
N PRO A 5 49.96 26.68 -30.44
CA PRO A 5 49.30 25.47 -30.89
C PRO A 5 48.07 25.09 -30.05
N VAL A 6 47.10 24.46 -30.71
CA VAL A 6 45.84 23.91 -30.18
C VAL A 6 46.09 22.56 -29.50
N SER A 7 45.57 22.38 -28.28
CA SER A 7 45.56 21.09 -27.57
C SER A 7 44.30 20.26 -27.89
N PRO A 8 44.36 18.93 -28.03
CA PRO A 8 43.20 18.12 -28.36
C PRO A 8 42.29 17.84 -27.14
N LEU A 9 40.98 17.83 -27.42
CA LEU A 9 39.87 17.55 -26.51
C LEU A 9 40.00 16.18 -25.83
N ARG A 10 39.91 16.14 -24.49
CA ARG A 10 39.62 14.92 -23.73
C ARG A 10 38.20 14.44 -24.05
N GLN A 11 38.08 13.32 -24.75
CA GLN A 11 36.85 12.54 -24.78
C GLN A 11 36.57 12.04 -23.34
N LYS A 12 35.43 12.44 -22.76
CA LYS A 12 34.91 11.82 -21.55
C LYS A 12 34.40 10.44 -21.94
N ASP A 13 34.98 9.42 -21.31
CA ASP A 13 34.65 8.02 -21.48
C ASP A 13 33.22 7.76 -20.94
N ILE A 14 32.27 7.46 -21.84
CA ILE A 14 30.85 7.22 -21.54
C ILE A 14 30.62 5.75 -21.11
N SER A 15 31.69 4.95 -21.03
CA SER A 15 31.62 3.50 -20.81
C SER A 15 31.37 3.10 -19.35
N GLN A 16 31.62 3.98 -18.38
CA GLN A 16 31.53 3.65 -16.94
C GLN A 16 30.09 3.54 -16.39
N PRO A 17 29.13 4.42 -16.73
CA PRO A 17 27.74 4.29 -16.27
C PRO A 17 27.06 3.02 -16.82
N GLN A 18 27.44 2.61 -18.03
CA GLN A 18 26.85 1.48 -18.74
C GLN A 18 27.27 0.14 -18.13
N GLN A 19 28.54 0.01 -17.72
CA GLN A 19 29.05 -1.17 -17.01
C GLN A 19 28.52 -1.29 -15.58
N GLN A 20 28.25 -0.16 -14.92
CA GLN A 20 27.65 -0.15 -13.59
C GLN A 20 26.17 -0.56 -13.63
N TRP A 21 25.44 -0.11 -14.67
CA TRP A 21 24.11 -0.61 -14.99
C TRP A 21 24.10 -2.12 -15.30
N GLU A 22 25.07 -2.64 -16.06
CA GLU A 22 25.16 -4.07 -16.38
C GLU A 22 25.36 -4.94 -15.14
N LYS A 23 26.25 -4.52 -14.21
CA LYS A 23 26.47 -5.22 -12.94
C LYS A 23 25.25 -5.19 -12.02
N GLU A 24 24.64 -4.02 -11.81
CA GLU A 24 23.43 -3.89 -10.99
C GLU A 24 22.21 -4.57 -11.65
N SER A 25 22.24 -4.75 -12.97
CA SER A 25 21.21 -5.48 -13.71
C SER A 25 21.32 -6.98 -13.56
N GLN A 26 22.53 -7.54 -13.50
CA GLN A 26 22.74 -8.97 -13.30
C GLN A 26 22.33 -9.40 -11.88
N GLU A 27 22.78 -8.68 -10.84
CA GLU A 27 22.52 -9.04 -9.43
C GLU A 27 21.03 -8.97 -9.04
N ASN A 28 20.27 -8.03 -9.62
CA ASN A 28 18.83 -7.90 -9.36
C ASN A 28 17.96 -8.86 -10.19
N LEU A 29 18.44 -9.31 -11.36
CA LEU A 29 17.76 -10.33 -12.16
C LEU A 29 17.82 -11.68 -11.45
N ASP A 30 18.97 -12.01 -10.85
CA ASP A 30 19.16 -13.24 -10.08
C ASP A 30 18.26 -13.25 -8.82
N SER A 31 18.10 -12.09 -8.17
CA SER A 31 17.23 -11.93 -7.00
C SER A 31 15.74 -12.11 -7.34
N THR A 32 15.28 -11.61 -8.50
CA THR A 32 13.89 -11.80 -8.97
C THR A 32 13.64 -13.25 -9.44
N THR A 33 14.68 -13.92 -9.95
CA THR A 33 14.61 -15.29 -10.46
C THR A 33 14.65 -16.33 -9.34
N GLN A 34 15.34 -16.05 -8.22
CA GLN A 34 15.41 -16.94 -7.06
C GLN A 34 14.07 -17.10 -6.32
N PHE A 35 13.22 -16.07 -6.28
CA PHE A 35 11.91 -16.15 -5.62
C PHE A 35 10.89 -17.08 -6.31
N ARG A 36 11.12 -17.46 -7.57
CA ARG A 36 10.18 -18.31 -8.34
C ARG A 36 10.37 -19.81 -8.13
N GLN A 37 11.38 -20.25 -7.37
CA GLN A 37 11.76 -21.67 -7.27
C GLN A 37 11.14 -22.47 -6.11
N GLN A 38 10.02 -22.05 -5.53
CA GLN A 38 9.33 -22.84 -4.49
C GLN A 38 7.89 -23.17 -4.93
N PRO A 39 7.61 -24.39 -5.40
CA PRO A 39 6.24 -24.88 -5.52
C PRO A 39 5.79 -25.42 -4.16
N GLY A 40 4.88 -24.73 -3.49
CA GLY A 40 4.18 -25.24 -2.31
C GLY A 40 2.77 -25.66 -2.70
N ASP A 41 2.47 -26.96 -2.64
CA ASP A 41 1.12 -27.48 -2.79
C ASP A 41 0.19 -26.94 -1.69
N PRO A 42 -1.12 -26.71 -1.97
CA PRO A 42 -2.05 -26.24 -0.96
C PRO A 42 -2.37 -27.36 0.05
N PRO A 43 -2.30 -27.11 1.37
CA PRO A 43 -2.74 -28.11 2.35
C PRO A 43 -4.27 -28.22 2.29
N THR A 44 -4.73 -29.44 1.98
CA THR A 44 -6.13 -29.84 2.10
C THR A 44 -6.35 -30.30 3.54
N GLU A 45 -6.89 -29.44 4.39
CA GLU A 45 -7.42 -29.85 5.70
C GLU A 45 -8.95 -29.88 5.65
N THR A 46 -9.45 -31.11 5.51
CA THR A 46 -10.84 -31.49 5.71
C THR A 46 -11.15 -31.42 7.21
N PHE A 47 -11.82 -30.37 7.66
CA PHE A 47 -12.44 -30.34 9.00
C PHE A 47 -13.91 -30.73 8.89
N GLU A 48 -14.22 -31.95 9.31
CA GLU A 48 -15.57 -32.41 9.57
C GLU A 48 -16.13 -31.70 10.82
N LEU A 49 -17.23 -30.96 10.66
CA LEU A 49 -18.08 -30.55 11.78
C LEU A 49 -19.44 -31.23 11.62
N GLY A 50 -19.64 -32.27 12.42
CA GLY A 50 -20.94 -32.90 12.62
C GLY A 50 -21.88 -31.93 13.33
N VAL A 51 -23.02 -31.66 12.71
CA VAL A 51 -24.16 -30.99 13.34
C VAL A 51 -25.37 -31.90 13.18
N SER A 52 -25.97 -32.28 14.31
CA SER A 52 -27.34 -32.78 14.37
C SER A 52 -28.28 -31.71 14.97
N PRO A 53 -29.57 -31.72 14.60
CA PRO A 53 -30.52 -30.61 14.79
C PRO A 53 -31.24 -30.73 16.15
N ASP A 54 -31.92 -29.73 16.72
CA ASP A 54 -33.22 -29.16 16.29
C ASP A 54 -33.71 -28.13 17.37
N PRO A 55 -34.97 -27.63 17.42
CA PRO A 55 -35.42 -26.33 16.89
C PRO A 55 -36.01 -25.36 17.95
N ALA A 56 -36.18 -24.08 17.59
CA ALA A 56 -37.40 -23.30 17.87
C ALA A 56 -37.32 -21.90 17.23
N ARG A 57 -38.09 -21.71 16.15
CA ARG A 57 -38.46 -20.39 15.61
C ARG A 57 -39.87 -20.05 16.05
N ARG A 58 -40.11 -18.83 16.54
CA ARG A 58 -41.39 -18.13 16.35
C ARG A 58 -41.13 -16.66 16.03
N ASN A 59 -41.58 -16.29 14.83
CA ASN A 59 -41.85 -14.94 14.36
C ASN A 59 -42.96 -14.28 15.20
N ILE A 60 -43.03 -12.94 15.14
CA ILE A 60 -44.21 -12.04 15.03
C ILE A 60 -43.62 -10.62 15.15
N GLU A 61 -43.40 -9.88 14.06
CA GLU A 61 -44.32 -8.93 13.42
C GLU A 61 -44.89 -7.85 14.37
N ASN A 62 -44.34 -6.64 14.23
CA ASN A 62 -44.99 -5.34 14.49
C ASN A 62 -46.15 -5.15 13.49
N PRO A 63 -47.16 -4.24 13.69
CA PRO A 63 -46.89 -2.80 13.76
C PRO A 63 -47.97 -1.83 14.36
N HIS A 64 -47.63 -0.52 14.37
CA HIS A 64 -48.50 0.69 14.30
C HIS A 64 -49.48 0.96 15.49
N ASP A 65 -49.80 2.16 15.97
CA ASP A 65 -49.67 3.55 15.50
C ASP A 65 -50.12 4.52 16.61
N THR A 66 -49.82 5.82 16.45
CA THR A 66 -50.52 7.03 16.99
C THR A 66 -50.51 7.31 18.51
N ALA A 67 -50.64 8.53 19.03
CA ALA A 67 -50.35 9.93 18.67
C ALA A 67 -50.91 10.77 19.84
N ASN A 68 -50.27 11.91 20.18
CA ASN A 68 -50.81 13.06 20.95
C ASN A 68 -51.21 12.86 22.42
N SER A 69 -51.28 13.89 23.29
CA SER A 69 -50.66 15.21 23.46
C SER A 69 -51.30 15.82 24.73
N VAL A 70 -50.60 16.77 25.37
CA VAL A 70 -51.10 17.86 26.26
C VAL A 70 -51.40 17.59 27.76
N ALA A 71 -50.50 18.18 28.57
CA ALA A 71 -50.64 19.08 29.73
C ALA A 71 -51.50 18.76 30.98
N GLY A 72 -50.88 18.99 32.14
CA GLY A 72 -51.54 19.22 33.43
C GLY A 72 -50.53 19.62 34.52
N LEU A 73 -50.74 20.78 35.13
CA LEU A 73 -49.91 21.48 36.12
C LEU A 73 -50.01 20.86 37.53
N GLY A 74 -48.98 21.06 38.38
CA GLY A 74 -49.07 20.84 39.83
C GLY A 74 -47.70 20.92 40.51
N GLY A 75 -47.56 21.78 41.52
CA GLY A 75 -46.28 22.19 42.12
C GLY A 75 -45.84 21.45 43.39
N ASP A 76 -44.72 21.96 43.89
CA ASP A 76 -44.15 21.95 45.25
C ASP A 76 -43.34 20.74 45.80
N SER A 77 -42.04 21.06 45.97
CA SER A 77 -41.07 20.75 47.06
C SER A 77 -41.15 19.42 47.82
N ASP A 78 -40.06 18.64 47.80
CA ASP A 78 -39.15 18.52 48.96
C ASP A 78 -37.83 17.79 48.63
N LYS A 79 -36.82 18.00 49.48
CA LYS A 79 -35.42 17.54 49.36
C LYS A 79 -35.23 16.03 49.60
N SER A 80 -34.30 15.40 48.87
CA SER A 80 -33.30 14.48 49.45
C SER A 80 -32.24 14.01 48.44
N HIS A 81 -31.02 13.82 48.95
CA HIS A 81 -29.86 13.23 48.30
C HIS A 81 -30.14 11.82 47.77
N GLU A 82 -29.68 11.52 46.55
CA GLU A 82 -29.15 10.17 46.27
C GLU A 82 -28.10 10.18 45.15
N SER A 83 -27.04 9.45 45.43
CA SER A 83 -25.81 9.29 44.68
C SER A 83 -25.94 8.08 43.75
N ALA A 84 -25.20 8.14 42.64
CA ALA A 84 -24.86 7.03 41.74
C ALA A 84 -25.94 6.52 40.78
N CYS A 85 -25.74 6.81 39.49
CA CYS A 85 -25.18 5.85 38.53
C CYS A 85 -25.28 6.48 37.14
N GLU A 86 -24.20 7.11 36.69
CA GLU A 86 -24.06 7.45 35.27
C GLU A 86 -23.97 6.13 34.48
N MET A 87 -25.06 5.80 33.80
CA MET A 87 -25.08 4.77 32.78
C MET A 87 -24.13 5.19 31.65
N PRO A 88 -23.36 4.26 31.03
CA PRO A 88 -22.48 4.60 29.94
C PRO A 88 -23.30 5.19 28.79
N ALA A 89 -23.01 6.45 28.46
CA ALA A 89 -23.67 7.16 27.37
C ALA A 89 -23.55 6.34 26.08
N THR A 90 -24.69 6.08 25.45
CA THR A 90 -24.73 5.63 24.05
C THR A 90 -23.92 6.61 23.20
N PRO A 91 -22.93 6.15 22.41
CA PRO A 91 -22.10 7.05 21.63
C PRO A 91 -22.97 7.89 20.72
N GLN A 92 -22.91 9.22 20.85
CA GLN A 92 -23.60 10.10 19.93
C GLN A 92 -22.88 10.00 18.58
N ALA A 93 -23.60 10.15 17.47
CA ALA A 93 -23.05 10.01 16.11
C ALA A 93 -21.83 10.92 15.83
N SER A 94 -21.58 11.93 16.67
CA SER A 94 -20.42 12.82 16.64
C SER A 94 -19.11 12.19 17.09
N ASP A 95 -19.14 11.03 17.76
CA ASP A 95 -17.95 10.42 18.39
C ASP A 95 -17.35 9.29 17.55
N VAL A 96 -17.78 9.14 16.30
CA VAL A 96 -17.29 8.11 15.38
C VAL A 96 -16.75 8.76 14.12
N TRP A 97 -15.52 8.39 13.75
CA TRP A 97 -14.86 8.81 12.52
C TRP A 97 -14.50 7.59 11.68
N TYR A 98 -14.85 7.64 10.40
CA TYR A 98 -14.59 6.55 9.46
C TYR A 98 -13.35 6.87 8.65
N CYS A 99 -12.38 5.94 8.63
CA CYS A 99 -11.22 6.11 7.76
C CYS A 99 -11.69 6.08 6.28
N PRO A 100 -11.31 7.06 5.44
CA PRO A 100 -11.82 7.15 4.07
C PRO A 100 -11.58 5.92 3.19
N ASP A 101 -10.55 5.12 3.49
CA ASP A 101 -10.22 3.89 2.77
C ASP A 101 -10.84 2.63 3.40
N GLY A 102 -11.64 2.79 4.46
CA GLY A 102 -12.27 1.70 5.19
C GLY A 102 -11.32 0.88 6.07
N SER A 103 -10.08 1.32 6.26
CA SER A 103 -9.08 0.55 7.04
C SER A 103 -9.43 0.41 8.52
N PHE A 104 -10.13 1.38 9.11
CA PHE A 104 -10.62 1.33 10.49
C PHE A 104 -11.75 2.32 10.74
N VAL A 105 -12.47 2.10 11.84
CA VAL A 105 -13.40 3.06 12.43
C VAL A 105 -12.80 3.55 13.75
N LYS A 106 -12.67 4.86 13.90
CA LYS A 106 -12.17 5.52 15.12
C LYS A 106 -13.34 5.96 15.98
N LYS A 107 -13.47 5.39 17.16
CA LYS A 107 -14.42 5.83 18.18
C LYS A 107 -13.70 6.73 19.18
N ILE A 108 -14.08 7.99 19.24
CA ILE A 108 -13.52 8.98 20.15
C ILE A 108 -14.05 8.70 21.55
N ILE A 109 -13.15 8.40 22.48
CA ILE A 109 -13.45 8.15 23.90
C ILE A 109 -13.40 9.47 24.66
N SER A 110 -12.31 10.23 24.46
CA SER A 110 -12.10 11.55 25.05
C SER A 110 -11.77 12.53 23.94
N ARG A 111 -12.50 13.65 23.88
CA ARG A 111 -12.25 14.67 22.85
C ARG A 111 -10.96 15.44 23.15
N GLY A 112 -10.14 15.59 22.12
CA GLY A 112 -9.00 16.49 22.18
C GLY A 112 -9.41 17.96 22.13
N HIS A 113 -8.42 18.84 22.25
CA HIS A 113 -8.54 20.28 22.16
C HIS A 113 -7.70 20.83 20.99
N GLY A 114 -8.04 22.04 20.56
CA GLY A 114 -7.42 22.66 19.39
C GLY A 114 -7.93 22.11 18.06
N LEU A 115 -7.50 22.76 16.98
CA LEU A 115 -7.85 22.38 15.61
C LEU A 115 -6.65 21.83 14.83
N ASP A 116 -5.45 22.05 15.35
CA ASP A 116 -4.23 21.54 14.74
C ASP A 116 -4.14 20.02 14.91
N LYS A 117 -3.58 19.38 13.90
CA LYS A 117 -3.39 17.94 13.84
C LYS A 117 -1.94 17.61 13.49
N PRO A 118 -1.43 16.45 13.92
CA PRO A 118 -0.16 15.92 13.44
C PRO A 118 -0.06 15.90 11.91
N LYS A 119 1.09 16.35 11.41
CA LYS A 119 1.45 16.38 9.98
C LYS A 119 2.82 15.76 9.78
N LEU A 120 3.28 15.67 8.54
CA LEU A 120 4.62 15.16 8.24
C LEU A 120 5.70 15.89 9.07
N GLY A 121 6.51 15.14 9.81
CA GLY A 121 7.54 15.67 10.69
C GLY A 121 7.07 16.08 12.08
N SER A 122 5.76 16.02 12.39
CA SER A 122 5.25 16.19 13.75
C SER A 122 5.79 15.10 14.66
N ARG A 123 6.49 15.49 15.73
CA ARG A 123 6.84 14.60 16.83
C ARG A 123 5.62 14.49 17.73
N CYS A 124 5.10 13.28 17.91
CA CYS A 124 3.89 13.00 18.66
C CYS A 124 4.24 12.13 19.87
N ARG A 125 3.81 12.56 21.04
CA ARG A 125 3.81 11.74 22.25
C ARG A 125 2.48 11.03 22.35
N ILE A 126 2.54 9.70 22.27
CA ILE A 126 1.35 8.86 22.18
C ILE A 126 1.34 7.77 23.25
N LEU A 127 0.15 7.31 23.60
CA LEU A 127 -0.08 6.13 24.40
C LEU A 127 -0.83 5.11 23.54
N ALA A 128 -0.28 3.93 23.37
CA ALA A 128 -0.82 2.90 22.48
C ALA A 128 -1.00 1.58 23.22
N PHE A 129 -2.16 0.94 23.04
CA PHE A 129 -2.53 -0.33 23.67
C PHE A 129 -3.31 -1.24 22.75
N GLY A 130 -3.17 -2.56 22.96
CA GLY A 130 -4.05 -3.56 22.36
C GLY A 130 -3.79 -3.87 20.89
N PHE A 131 -2.62 -3.49 20.35
CA PHE A 131 -2.24 -3.78 18.97
C PHE A 131 -1.92 -5.28 18.80
N PRO A 132 -2.77 -6.08 18.13
CA PRO A 132 -2.83 -7.54 18.25
C PRO A 132 -1.73 -8.37 17.55
N PHE A 133 -0.66 -7.77 17.02
CA PHE A 133 0.29 -8.50 16.16
C PHE A 133 1.75 -8.21 16.57
N GLY A 134 2.20 -8.80 17.67
CA GLY A 134 3.56 -9.34 17.86
C GLY A 134 4.83 -8.49 17.62
N SER A 135 4.80 -7.17 17.38
CA SER A 135 6.03 -6.37 17.19
C SER A 135 6.01 -5.00 17.90
N GLU A 136 7.12 -4.76 18.61
CA GLU A 136 7.92 -3.54 18.82
C GLU A 136 7.31 -2.16 19.13
N LEU A 137 5.99 -1.97 19.18
CA LEU A 137 5.47 -0.82 19.93
C LEU A 137 5.38 -1.22 21.40
N PRO A 138 6.24 -0.71 22.31
CA PRO A 138 6.07 -1.01 23.72
C PRO A 138 4.70 -0.49 24.15
N GLU A 139 3.82 -1.39 24.60
CA GLU A 139 2.55 -0.99 25.19
C GLU A 139 2.83 0.08 26.25
N GLY A 140 2.25 1.26 26.07
CA GLY A 140 2.59 2.41 26.89
C GLY A 140 2.96 3.66 26.09
N TRP A 141 3.62 4.57 26.80
CA TRP A 141 3.99 5.87 26.27
C TRP A 141 5.19 5.77 25.35
N THR A 142 5.07 6.31 24.15
CA THR A 142 6.16 6.39 23.19
C THR A 142 6.14 7.72 22.43
N GLU A 143 7.27 8.07 21.83
CA GLU A 143 7.40 9.23 20.95
C GLU A 143 7.72 8.75 19.55
N LEU A 144 6.92 9.19 18.57
CA LEU A 144 7.12 8.90 17.16
C LEU A 144 7.09 10.17 16.34
N THR A 145 7.63 10.12 15.14
CA THR A 145 7.58 11.24 14.20
C THR A 145 6.78 10.84 12.98
N VAL A 146 5.67 11.53 12.71
CA VAL A 146 4.81 11.25 11.56
C VAL A 146 5.64 11.30 10.27
N GLY A 147 5.55 10.23 9.48
CA GLY A 147 6.32 10.05 8.24
C GLY A 147 7.78 9.61 8.40
N VAL A 148 8.32 9.48 9.62
CA VAL A 148 9.73 9.17 9.84
C VAL A 148 9.91 7.98 10.80
N GLY A 149 10.76 7.03 10.44
CA GLY A 149 11.20 5.94 11.30
C GLY A 149 10.70 4.54 10.88
N PRO A 150 11.26 3.48 11.48
CA PRO A 150 11.00 2.08 11.10
C PRO A 150 9.61 1.57 11.51
N TRP A 151 9.00 2.15 12.56
CA TRP A 151 7.65 1.81 13.04
C TRP A 151 6.57 1.90 11.93
N ARG A 152 6.86 2.64 10.85
CA ARG A 152 5.97 2.81 9.70
C ARG A 152 5.86 1.57 8.82
N ASP A 153 6.92 0.77 8.82
CA ASP A 153 7.02 -0.41 7.96
C ASP A 153 6.36 -1.63 8.60
N GLU A 154 6.08 -1.57 9.90
CA GLU A 154 5.23 -2.51 10.61
C GLU A 154 3.78 -2.46 10.12
N ASN A 155 3.03 -3.52 10.42
CA ASN A 155 1.63 -3.66 10.01
C ASN A 155 0.74 -2.54 10.57
N TRP A 156 1.14 -1.93 11.69
CA TRP A 156 0.40 -0.89 12.39
C TRP A 156 0.75 0.53 11.98
N GLY A 157 1.92 0.74 11.38
CA GLY A 157 2.46 2.07 11.15
C GLY A 157 1.52 2.96 10.35
N GLU A 158 0.87 2.40 9.33
CA GLU A 158 -0.09 3.14 8.51
C GLU A 158 -1.41 3.44 9.23
N LEU A 159 -1.87 2.53 10.10
CA LEU A 159 -3.06 2.74 10.92
C LEU A 159 -2.82 3.86 11.93
N ILE A 160 -1.66 3.82 12.61
CA ILE A 160 -1.25 4.85 13.56
C ILE A 160 -1.08 6.19 12.85
N GLU A 161 -0.38 6.23 11.72
CA GLU A 161 -0.15 7.48 10.96
C GLU A 161 -1.49 8.12 10.54
N LYS A 162 -2.41 7.35 9.94
CA LYS A 162 -3.76 7.82 9.56
C LYS A 162 -4.59 8.25 10.77
N CYS A 163 -4.49 7.53 11.88
CA CYS A 163 -5.22 7.88 13.09
C CYS A 163 -4.73 9.22 13.63
N LEU A 164 -3.42 9.40 13.75
CA LEU A 164 -2.82 10.64 14.24
C LEU A 164 -3.17 11.85 13.37
N GLU A 165 -3.15 11.72 12.04
CA GLU A 165 -3.58 12.79 11.12
C GLU A 165 -5.05 13.21 11.30
N SER A 166 -5.85 12.38 11.99
CA SER A 166 -7.25 12.68 12.28
C SER A 166 -7.50 13.23 13.69
N MET A 167 -6.54 13.09 14.62
CA MET A 167 -6.68 13.38 16.05
C MET A 167 -6.31 14.83 16.40
N CYS A 168 -6.96 15.37 17.42
CA CYS A 168 -6.55 16.61 18.09
C CYS A 168 -5.71 16.31 19.35
N GLN A 169 -4.99 17.32 19.86
CA GLN A 169 -4.18 17.16 21.07
C GLN A 169 -5.04 16.77 22.27
N GLY A 170 -4.61 15.81 23.08
CA GLY A 170 -5.34 15.25 24.22
C GLY A 170 -6.46 14.28 23.84
N GLU A 171 -6.65 13.95 22.56
CA GLU A 171 -7.69 13.00 22.14
C GLU A 171 -7.32 11.56 22.53
N GLU A 172 -8.31 10.81 23.01
CA GLU A 172 -8.23 9.36 23.19
C GLU A 172 -9.25 8.69 22.30
N ALA A 173 -8.82 7.69 21.54
CA ALA A 173 -9.68 6.97 20.62
C ALA A 173 -9.43 5.45 20.64
N GLU A 174 -10.51 4.72 20.40
CA GLU A 174 -10.52 3.28 20.18
C GLU A 174 -10.66 3.00 18.68
N LEU A 175 -9.80 2.15 18.13
CA LEU A 175 -9.77 1.77 16.71
C LEU A 175 -10.41 0.40 16.53
N GLN A 176 -11.48 0.38 15.76
CA GLN A 176 -12.17 -0.84 15.34
C GLN A 176 -11.68 -1.23 13.95
N LEU A 177 -11.00 -2.37 13.87
CA LEU A 177 -10.42 -2.90 12.65
C LEU A 177 -11.36 -3.94 12.02
N PRO A 178 -11.61 -3.91 10.71
CA PRO A 178 -12.41 -4.94 10.04
C PRO A 178 -11.83 -6.35 10.27
N GLY A 179 -12.66 -7.28 10.74
CA GLY A 179 -12.26 -8.68 10.96
C GLY A 179 -11.37 -8.92 12.19
N HIS A 180 -11.12 -7.91 13.02
CA HIS A 180 -10.37 -8.06 14.26
C HIS A 180 -11.27 -8.45 15.43
N SER A 181 -10.93 -9.54 16.12
CA SER A 181 -11.67 -10.04 17.29
C SER A 181 -10.88 -9.99 18.61
N GLY A 182 -9.68 -9.37 18.59
CA GLY A 182 -8.84 -9.24 19.77
C GLY A 182 -9.21 -8.02 20.65
N PRO A 183 -8.33 -7.65 21.60
CA PRO A 183 -8.60 -6.51 22.49
C PRO A 183 -8.78 -5.22 21.68
N PRO A 184 -9.54 -4.24 22.22
CA PRO A 184 -9.73 -2.96 21.59
C PRO A 184 -8.39 -2.25 21.44
N VAL A 185 -8.06 -1.84 20.21
CA VAL A 185 -6.87 -1.04 19.94
C VAL A 185 -7.15 0.38 20.41
N ARG A 186 -6.31 0.94 21.29
CA ARG A 186 -6.47 2.31 21.78
C ARG A 186 -5.25 3.16 21.50
N LEU A 187 -5.52 4.42 21.19
CA LEU A 187 -4.51 5.42 20.93
C LEU A 187 -4.89 6.74 21.62
N THR A 188 -3.99 7.26 22.44
CA THR A 188 -4.07 8.61 23.01
C THR A 188 -2.99 9.47 22.38
N LEU A 189 -3.35 10.67 21.93
CA LEU A 189 -2.42 11.69 21.49
C LEU A 189 -2.28 12.73 22.61
N ASP A 190 -1.19 12.71 23.37
CA ASP A 190 -0.99 13.66 24.47
C ASP A 190 -0.58 15.04 23.97
N SER A 191 0.45 15.06 23.12
CA SER A 191 1.04 16.29 22.60
C SER A 191 1.74 16.03 21.27
N PHE A 192 1.85 17.07 20.44
CA PHE A 192 2.64 17.00 19.22
C PHE A 192 3.30 18.34 18.86
N THR A 193 4.39 18.27 18.10
CA THR A 193 5.03 19.46 17.52
C THR A 193 4.44 19.81 16.16
N GLN A 194 4.46 21.08 15.78
CA GLN A 194 4.03 21.51 14.45
C GLN A 194 4.81 20.75 13.36
N GLY A 195 4.07 20.10 12.46
CA GLY A 195 4.59 19.45 11.26
C GLY A 195 4.38 20.33 10.04
N ARG A 196 4.70 19.79 8.87
CA ARG A 196 4.58 20.51 7.59
C ARG A 196 3.62 19.79 6.66
N ASP A 197 2.86 20.59 5.91
CA ASP A 197 2.06 20.04 4.84
C ASP A 197 2.90 19.72 3.61
N SER A 198 2.42 18.78 2.80
CA SER A 198 3.14 18.36 1.59
C SER A 198 3.37 19.51 0.59
N TRP A 199 2.53 20.55 0.56
CA TRP A 199 2.70 21.71 -0.31
C TRP A 199 3.70 22.75 0.22
N GLU A 200 4.00 22.72 1.51
CA GLU A 200 5.01 23.61 2.12
C GLU A 200 6.44 23.13 1.84
N LEU A 201 6.60 21.85 1.47
CA LEU A 201 7.87 21.26 1.12
C LEU A 201 8.38 21.76 -0.24
N LYS A 202 9.64 22.18 -0.27
CA LYS A 202 10.33 22.51 -1.52
C LYS A 202 10.55 21.27 -2.37
N SER A 203 10.70 21.43 -3.69
CA SER A 203 10.96 20.32 -4.60
C SER A 203 12.17 19.47 -4.19
N SER A 204 13.26 20.11 -3.77
CA SER A 204 14.48 19.43 -3.30
C SER A 204 14.26 18.59 -2.03
N GLU A 205 13.38 19.06 -1.12
CA GLU A 205 13.04 18.32 0.09
C GLU A 205 12.16 17.11 -0.23
N LYS A 206 11.17 17.28 -1.13
CA LYS A 206 10.35 16.17 -1.64
C LYS A 206 11.20 15.09 -2.30
N GLU A 207 12.18 15.49 -3.10
CA GLU A 207 13.13 14.57 -3.72
C GLU A 207 14.04 13.88 -2.71
N ALA A 208 14.49 14.57 -1.66
CA ALA A 208 15.26 13.95 -0.58
C ALA A 208 14.44 12.89 0.17
N LEU A 209 13.23 13.23 0.60
CA LEU A 209 12.31 12.31 1.27
C LEU A 209 11.93 11.12 0.39
N ALA A 210 11.69 11.34 -0.91
CA ALA A 210 11.42 10.26 -1.84
C ALA A 210 12.62 9.31 -2.00
N ARG A 211 13.86 9.83 -1.98
CA ARG A 211 15.07 8.99 -2.00
C ARG A 211 15.21 8.15 -0.73
N GLU A 212 14.88 8.71 0.43
CA GLU A 212 14.88 7.97 1.70
C GLU A 212 13.83 6.85 1.73
N GLU A 213 12.60 7.14 1.30
CA GLU A 213 11.55 6.12 1.15
C GLU A 213 11.95 5.04 0.16
N ARG A 214 12.58 5.42 -0.97
CA ARG A 214 13.11 4.45 -1.93
C ARG A 214 14.19 3.56 -1.32
N ALA A 215 15.12 4.13 -0.57
CA ALA A 215 16.20 3.38 0.07
C ALA A 215 15.62 2.31 1.01
N ARG A 216 14.68 2.72 1.89
CA ARG A 216 13.94 1.81 2.76
C ARG A 216 13.16 0.74 1.99
N GLY A 217 12.44 1.12 0.93
CA GLY A 217 11.74 0.15 0.09
C GLY A 217 12.66 -0.88 -0.53
N THR A 218 13.88 -0.47 -0.89
CA THR A 218 14.89 -1.38 -1.45
C THR A 218 15.46 -2.33 -0.40
N GLU A 219 15.63 -1.87 0.84
CA GLU A 219 16.01 -2.72 1.97
C GLU A 219 14.93 -3.76 2.27
N LEU A 220 13.66 -3.35 2.34
CA LEU A 220 12.52 -4.26 2.55
C LEU A 220 12.38 -5.28 1.41
N PHE A 221 12.62 -4.85 0.17
CA PHE A 221 12.58 -5.75 -0.98
C PHE A 221 13.67 -6.83 -0.87
N ARG A 222 14.90 -6.44 -0.49
CA ARG A 222 16.01 -7.37 -0.25
C ARG A 222 15.74 -8.30 0.94
N ALA A 223 15.03 -7.82 1.95
CA ALA A 223 14.59 -8.63 3.09
C ALA A 223 13.43 -9.58 2.76
N GLY A 224 12.96 -9.64 1.50
CA GLY A 224 11.88 -10.53 1.08
C GLY A 224 10.48 -10.04 1.46
N ASN A 225 10.31 -8.75 1.79
CA ASN A 225 9.02 -8.14 2.06
C ASN A 225 8.58 -7.22 0.90
N PRO A 226 8.05 -7.78 -0.20
CA PRO A 226 7.61 -6.99 -1.36
C PRO A 226 6.40 -6.09 -1.05
N ALA A 227 5.58 -6.44 -0.06
CA ALA A 227 4.44 -5.63 0.36
C ALA A 227 4.90 -4.33 1.04
N GLY A 228 5.83 -4.44 2.01
CA GLY A 228 6.47 -3.28 2.65
C GLY A 228 7.23 -2.43 1.64
N ALA A 229 7.99 -3.06 0.74
CA ALA A 229 8.69 -2.36 -0.34
C ALA A 229 7.75 -1.55 -1.23
N ALA A 230 6.64 -2.16 -1.68
CA ALA A 230 5.62 -1.47 -2.48
C ALA A 230 5.02 -0.27 -1.76
N ARG A 231 4.77 -0.37 -0.45
CA ARG A 231 4.30 0.76 0.38
C ARG A 231 5.31 1.92 0.36
N CYS A 232 6.59 1.66 0.64
CA CYS A 232 7.64 2.66 0.59
C CYS A 232 7.75 3.35 -0.78
N TYR A 233 7.76 2.57 -1.86
CA TYR A 233 7.80 3.11 -3.22
C TYR A 233 6.55 3.94 -3.55
N GLY A 234 5.37 3.52 -3.10
CA GLY A 234 4.13 4.28 -3.25
C GLY A 234 4.16 5.63 -2.51
N ARG A 235 4.72 5.67 -1.30
CA ARG A 235 4.92 6.92 -0.54
C ARG A 235 5.90 7.86 -1.23
N ALA A 236 7.04 7.34 -1.68
CA ALA A 236 8.01 8.10 -2.46
C ALA A 236 7.36 8.69 -3.72
N LEU A 237 6.57 7.88 -4.43
CA LEU A 237 5.90 8.30 -5.66
C LEU A 237 4.85 9.38 -5.39
N ARG A 238 4.10 9.28 -4.29
CA ARG A 238 3.11 10.30 -3.89
C ARG A 238 3.76 11.68 -3.71
N LEU A 239 4.95 11.74 -3.12
CA LEU A 239 5.72 12.99 -3.00
C LEU A 239 6.10 13.53 -4.38
N LEU A 240 6.65 12.67 -5.24
CA LEU A 240 7.15 13.09 -6.54
C LEU A 240 6.05 13.43 -7.54
N LEU A 241 4.86 12.85 -7.44
CA LEU A 241 3.72 13.16 -8.32
C LEU A 241 3.16 14.57 -8.10
N THR A 242 3.44 15.19 -6.94
CA THR A 242 3.11 16.61 -6.72
C THR A 242 4.01 17.57 -7.50
N LEU A 243 5.09 17.07 -8.10
CA LEU A 243 6.01 17.87 -8.92
C LEU A 243 5.56 17.88 -10.39
N PRO A 244 5.69 19.03 -11.09
CA PRO A 244 5.25 19.15 -12.48
C PRO A 244 5.99 18.16 -13.41
N PRO A 245 5.32 17.66 -14.48
CA PRO A 245 5.96 16.78 -15.45
C PRO A 245 7.12 17.49 -16.19
N PRO A 246 8.16 16.75 -16.62
CA PRO A 246 8.29 15.28 -16.56
C PRO A 246 8.62 14.74 -15.16
N GLY A 247 8.91 15.62 -14.20
CA GLY A 247 9.32 15.27 -12.85
C GLY A 247 10.72 14.65 -12.77
N PRO A 248 11.20 14.36 -11.55
CA PRO A 248 12.54 13.81 -11.35
C PRO A 248 12.74 12.44 -12.04
N PRO A 249 13.97 12.09 -12.48
CA PRO A 249 14.30 10.76 -13.00
C PRO A 249 13.93 9.63 -12.04
N GLU A 250 14.01 9.90 -10.74
CA GLU A 250 13.63 8.99 -9.67
C GLU A 250 12.19 8.46 -9.80
N ARG A 251 11.27 9.24 -10.40
CA ARG A 251 9.89 8.80 -10.65
C ARG A 251 9.85 7.53 -11.50
N THR A 252 10.70 7.44 -12.51
CA THR A 252 10.79 6.25 -13.39
C THR A 252 11.27 5.03 -12.62
N VAL A 253 12.32 5.21 -11.81
CA VAL A 253 12.91 4.15 -10.98
C VAL A 253 11.88 3.59 -10.00
N LEU A 254 11.09 4.47 -9.36
CA LEU A 254 10.03 4.06 -8.45
C LEU A 254 8.92 3.25 -9.14
N HIS A 255 8.47 3.66 -10.33
CA HIS A 255 7.51 2.87 -11.11
C HIS A 255 8.08 1.48 -11.47
N ALA A 256 9.35 1.42 -11.89
CA ALA A 256 9.99 0.14 -12.23
C ALA A 256 10.06 -0.79 -11.01
N ASN A 257 10.43 -0.28 -9.84
CA ASN A 257 10.51 -1.05 -8.60
C ASN A 257 9.14 -1.48 -8.09
N LEU A 258 8.14 -0.59 -8.17
CA LEU A 258 6.76 -0.90 -7.80
C LEU A 258 6.19 -2.01 -8.69
N ALA A 259 6.46 -1.99 -10.00
CA ALA A 259 6.06 -3.06 -10.90
C ALA A 259 6.68 -4.42 -10.53
N ALA A 260 7.94 -4.43 -10.07
CA ALA A 260 8.59 -5.65 -9.58
C ALA A 260 7.86 -6.22 -8.35
N CYS A 261 7.58 -5.37 -7.36
CA CYS A 261 6.87 -5.76 -6.15
C CYS A 261 5.46 -6.30 -6.48
N GLN A 262 4.74 -5.60 -7.35
CA GLN A 262 3.37 -5.97 -7.73
C GLN A 262 3.29 -7.29 -8.49
N LEU A 263 4.30 -7.64 -9.30
CA LEU A 263 4.38 -8.98 -9.90
C LEU A 263 4.54 -10.06 -8.83
N LEU A 264 5.39 -9.85 -7.83
CA LEU A 264 5.57 -10.79 -6.71
C LEU A 264 4.30 -10.93 -5.86
N LEU A 265 3.52 -9.85 -5.74
CA LEU A 265 2.25 -9.82 -5.01
C LEU A 265 1.05 -10.33 -5.82
N GLY A 266 1.26 -10.85 -7.05
CA GLY A 266 0.17 -11.36 -7.89
C GLY A 266 -0.77 -10.26 -8.40
N GLN A 267 -0.28 -9.03 -8.58
CA GLN A 267 -1.04 -7.87 -9.04
C GLN A 267 -0.63 -7.43 -10.46
N PRO A 268 -0.84 -8.28 -11.49
CA PRO A 268 -0.30 -8.03 -12.82
C PRO A 268 -0.87 -6.78 -13.50
N ARG A 269 -2.14 -6.43 -13.23
CA ARG A 269 -2.76 -5.21 -13.78
C ARG A 269 -2.04 -3.95 -13.33
N LEU A 270 -1.72 -3.85 -12.04
CA LEU A 270 -1.01 -2.69 -11.50
C LEU A 270 0.45 -2.67 -11.97
N ALA A 271 1.09 -3.85 -12.05
CA ALA A 271 2.45 -3.96 -12.56
C ALA A 271 2.56 -3.48 -14.01
N ALA A 272 1.63 -3.88 -14.89
CA ALA A 272 1.59 -3.44 -16.29
C ALA A 272 1.47 -1.92 -16.39
N GLN A 273 0.57 -1.29 -15.62
CA GLN A 273 0.39 0.16 -15.60
C GLN A 273 1.67 0.89 -15.15
N ASN A 274 2.35 0.37 -14.14
CA ASN A 274 3.62 0.94 -13.70
C ASN A 274 4.72 0.78 -14.76
N CYS A 275 4.78 -0.37 -15.45
CA CYS A 275 5.69 -0.53 -16.58
C CYS A 275 5.36 0.43 -17.74
N ASP A 276 4.09 0.69 -18.02
CA ASP A 276 3.70 1.67 -19.04
C ASP A 276 4.26 3.06 -18.72
N ARG A 277 4.17 3.50 -17.45
CA ARG A 277 4.78 4.77 -17.01
C ARG A 277 6.30 4.82 -17.19
N VAL A 278 6.98 3.69 -17.03
CA VAL A 278 8.42 3.61 -17.30
C VAL A 278 8.69 3.75 -18.79
N LEU A 279 7.94 3.01 -19.61
CA LEU A 279 8.13 2.95 -21.06
C LEU A 279 7.65 4.21 -21.80
N GLU A 280 6.75 4.99 -21.21
CA GLU A 280 6.39 6.34 -21.67
C GLU A 280 7.61 7.28 -21.70
N ARG A 281 8.57 7.08 -20.78
CA ARG A 281 9.78 7.91 -20.66
C ARG A 281 11.01 7.23 -21.24
N GLU A 282 11.12 5.92 -21.07
CA GLU A 282 12.26 5.09 -21.49
C GLU A 282 11.74 3.89 -22.31
N PRO A 283 11.43 4.07 -23.61
CA PRO A 283 10.78 3.04 -24.43
C PRO A 283 11.54 1.71 -24.55
N ASP A 284 12.87 1.76 -24.41
CA ASP A 284 13.77 0.62 -24.53
C ASP A 284 14.21 0.07 -23.15
N HIS A 285 13.52 0.46 -22.07
CA HIS A 285 13.84 -0.03 -20.72
C HIS A 285 13.58 -1.55 -20.61
N LEU A 286 14.63 -2.36 -20.76
CA LEU A 286 14.54 -3.83 -20.84
C LEU A 286 13.82 -4.47 -19.65
N LYS A 287 14.10 -4.06 -18.40
CA LYS A 287 13.42 -4.63 -17.22
C LYS A 287 11.92 -4.32 -17.22
N ALA A 288 11.51 -3.13 -17.68
CA ALA A 288 10.11 -2.76 -17.76
C ALA A 288 9.39 -3.50 -18.90
N LEU A 289 10.03 -3.67 -20.07
CA LEU A 289 9.52 -4.52 -21.15
C LEU A 289 9.33 -5.96 -20.67
N TYR A 290 10.33 -6.56 -20.02
CA TYR A 290 10.26 -7.91 -19.50
C TYR A 290 9.14 -8.07 -18.46
N ARG A 291 9.08 -7.17 -17.47
CA ARG A 291 8.05 -7.18 -16.42
C ARG A 291 6.64 -6.95 -16.99
N ARG A 292 6.49 -6.05 -17.96
CA ARG A 292 5.21 -5.85 -18.65
C ARG A 292 4.82 -7.09 -19.44
N GLY A 293 5.77 -7.75 -20.10
CA GLY A 293 5.54 -9.01 -20.79
C GLY A 293 4.95 -10.09 -19.88
N ILE A 294 5.56 -10.29 -18.70
CA ILE A 294 5.03 -11.20 -17.66
C ILE A 294 3.64 -10.76 -17.20
N ALA A 295 3.45 -9.48 -16.91
CA ALA A 295 2.17 -8.96 -16.45
C ALA A 295 1.06 -9.17 -17.49
N GLN A 296 1.33 -8.89 -18.76
CA GLN A 296 0.39 -9.06 -19.86
C GLN A 296 0.06 -10.55 -20.09
N ALA A 297 1.04 -11.44 -19.95
CA ALA A 297 0.81 -12.88 -20.02
C ALA A 297 -0.15 -13.34 -18.92
N ALA A 298 0.05 -12.89 -17.69
CA ALA A 298 -0.82 -13.20 -16.55
C ALA A 298 -2.24 -12.61 -16.71
N LEU A 299 -2.40 -11.54 -17.51
CA LEU A 299 -3.70 -10.96 -17.86
C LEU A 299 -4.35 -11.62 -19.09
N GLY A 300 -3.71 -12.62 -19.70
CA GLY A 300 -4.19 -13.27 -20.93
C GLY A 300 -3.96 -12.46 -22.21
N ASN A 301 -3.26 -11.34 -22.15
CA ASN A 301 -2.94 -10.51 -23.31
C ASN A 301 -1.68 -11.03 -24.02
N LEU A 302 -1.77 -12.24 -24.57
CA LEU A 302 -0.61 -13.01 -25.05
C LEU A 302 0.13 -12.36 -26.22
N ASP A 303 -0.56 -11.64 -27.11
CA ASP A 303 0.06 -10.90 -28.21
C ASP A 303 0.96 -9.77 -27.70
N LYS A 304 0.47 -9.00 -26.71
CA LYS A 304 1.24 -7.92 -26.08
C LYS A 304 2.44 -8.47 -25.32
N ALA A 305 2.23 -9.56 -24.58
CA ALA A 305 3.31 -10.26 -23.87
C ALA A 305 4.40 -10.73 -24.83
N THR A 306 4.01 -11.36 -25.94
CA THR A 306 4.93 -11.82 -26.99
C THR A 306 5.72 -10.67 -27.59
N ALA A 307 5.06 -9.55 -27.90
CA ALA A 307 5.72 -8.38 -28.48
C ALA A 307 6.78 -7.80 -27.53
N ASP A 308 6.46 -7.66 -26.25
CA ASP A 308 7.40 -7.13 -25.25
C ASP A 308 8.58 -8.08 -25.02
N LEU A 309 8.35 -9.38 -24.87
CA LEU A 309 9.41 -10.37 -24.67
C LEU A 309 10.33 -10.50 -25.89
N LYS A 310 9.78 -10.39 -27.12
CA LYS A 310 10.59 -10.35 -28.34
C LYS A 310 11.49 -9.12 -28.40
N LYS A 311 11.02 -7.95 -27.94
CA LYS A 311 11.88 -6.76 -27.84
C LYS A 311 13.05 -6.97 -26.88
N VAL A 312 12.79 -7.61 -25.73
CA VAL A 312 13.86 -7.97 -24.77
C VAL A 312 14.89 -8.89 -25.44
N LEU A 313 14.43 -9.94 -26.12
CA LEU A 313 15.31 -10.91 -26.81
C LEU A 313 16.01 -10.35 -28.05
N ALA A 314 15.50 -9.28 -28.66
CA ALA A 314 16.18 -8.59 -29.74
C ALA A 314 17.45 -7.88 -29.25
N VAL A 315 17.45 -7.40 -28.00
CA VAL A 315 18.59 -6.72 -27.37
C VAL A 315 19.49 -7.71 -26.63
N ASP A 316 18.91 -8.64 -25.89
CA ASP A 316 19.61 -9.71 -25.18
C ASP A 316 19.09 -11.09 -25.61
N PRO A 317 19.60 -11.65 -26.72
CA PRO A 317 19.18 -12.96 -27.22
C PRO A 317 19.48 -14.12 -26.26
N LYS A 318 20.41 -13.94 -25.31
CA LYS A 318 20.83 -14.98 -24.35
C LYS A 318 20.04 -14.92 -23.05
N ASN A 319 19.06 -14.03 -22.94
CA ASN A 319 18.21 -13.91 -21.76
C ASN A 319 17.33 -15.16 -21.57
N ARG A 320 17.83 -16.13 -20.81
CA ARG A 320 17.13 -17.41 -20.58
C ARG A 320 15.73 -17.20 -19.98
N ALA A 321 15.58 -16.26 -19.06
CA ALA A 321 14.30 -15.96 -18.43
C ALA A 321 13.25 -15.46 -19.45
N ALA A 322 13.64 -14.54 -20.35
CA ALA A 322 12.77 -14.07 -21.41
C ALA A 322 12.45 -15.16 -22.45
N GLN A 323 13.40 -16.04 -22.78
CA GLN A 323 13.15 -17.20 -23.65
C GLN A 323 12.13 -18.17 -23.03
N GLU A 324 12.29 -18.49 -21.75
CA GLU A 324 11.38 -19.37 -21.01
C GLU A 324 9.97 -18.78 -20.92
N GLU A 325 9.83 -17.49 -20.59
CA GLU A 325 8.54 -16.82 -20.56
C GLU A 325 7.89 -16.74 -21.94
N LEU A 326 8.66 -16.45 -22.99
CA LEU A 326 8.13 -16.43 -24.35
C LEU A 326 7.63 -17.81 -24.78
N GLY A 327 8.36 -18.88 -24.44
CA GLY A 327 7.92 -20.25 -24.67
C GLY A 327 6.58 -20.55 -24.02
N LYS A 328 6.39 -20.16 -22.76
CA LYS A 328 5.11 -20.32 -22.04
C LYS A 328 3.97 -19.57 -22.72
N VAL A 329 4.20 -18.30 -23.05
CA VAL A 329 3.20 -17.44 -23.71
C VAL A 329 2.77 -18.03 -25.07
N VAL A 330 3.71 -18.53 -25.86
CA VAL A 330 3.41 -19.13 -27.17
C VAL A 330 2.63 -20.44 -27.04
N ILE A 331 2.97 -21.29 -26.07
CA ILE A 331 2.21 -22.53 -25.81
C ILE A 331 0.79 -22.19 -25.38
N GLU A 332 0.62 -21.20 -24.50
CA GLU A 332 -0.70 -20.77 -24.04
C GLU A 332 -1.54 -20.18 -25.18
N GLY A 333 -0.94 -19.38 -26.07
CA GLY A 333 -1.63 -18.81 -27.23
C GLY A 333 -2.17 -19.89 -28.16
N LYS A 334 -1.35 -20.91 -28.47
CA LYS A 334 -1.79 -22.04 -29.29
C LYS A 334 -2.95 -22.81 -28.67
N LYS A 335 -2.99 -22.95 -27.34
CA LYS A 335 -4.10 -23.60 -26.63
C LYS A 335 -5.38 -22.77 -26.72
N GLN A 336 -5.28 -21.45 -26.53
CA GLN A 336 -6.42 -20.53 -26.66
C GLN A 336 -6.99 -20.54 -28.07
N ASP A 337 -6.14 -20.47 -29.10
CA ASP A 337 -6.56 -20.53 -30.51
C ASP A 337 -7.24 -21.86 -30.86
N ALA A 338 -6.67 -22.98 -30.40
CA ALA A 338 -7.26 -24.29 -30.60
C ALA A 338 -8.63 -24.44 -29.92
N GLY A 339 -8.75 -23.92 -28.69
CA GLY A 339 -10.01 -23.88 -27.95
C GLY A 339 -11.07 -23.02 -28.64
N LEU A 340 -10.69 -21.84 -29.13
CA LEU A 340 -11.56 -20.95 -29.90
C LEU A 340 -12.03 -21.64 -31.20
N ALA A 341 -11.11 -22.23 -31.96
CA ALA A 341 -11.43 -22.93 -33.20
C ALA A 341 -12.37 -24.13 -32.95
N GLN A 342 -12.17 -24.88 -31.87
CA GLN A 342 -13.08 -25.96 -31.48
C GLN A 342 -14.46 -25.43 -31.09
N GLY A 343 -14.54 -24.34 -30.34
CA GLY A 343 -15.79 -23.69 -29.97
C GLY A 343 -16.58 -23.21 -31.19
N LEU A 344 -15.92 -22.55 -32.14
CA LEU A 344 -16.52 -22.08 -33.38
C LEU A 344 -17.06 -23.24 -34.23
N ARG A 345 -16.32 -24.36 -34.33
CA ARG A 345 -16.79 -25.56 -35.04
C ARG A 345 -18.06 -26.15 -34.43
N LYS A 346 -18.22 -26.10 -33.11
CA LYS A 346 -19.45 -26.59 -32.44
C LYS A 346 -20.65 -25.66 -32.61
N MET A 347 -20.42 -24.35 -32.78
CA MET A 347 -21.49 -23.36 -32.91
C MET A 347 -21.98 -23.19 -34.35
N PHE A 348 -21.12 -23.46 -35.34
CA PHE A 348 -21.39 -23.14 -36.76
C PHE A 348 -21.12 -24.29 -37.74
N GLY A 349 -20.65 -25.45 -37.27
CA GLY A 349 -20.42 -26.66 -38.09
C GLY A 349 -21.48 -27.71 -37.83
#